data_AF-A0A2G9PJD9-F1
#
_entry.id   AF-A0A2G9PJD9-F1
#
_cell.length_a   1.000
_cell.length_b   1.000
_cell.length_c   1.000
_cell.angle_alpha   90.00
_cell.angle_beta   90.00
_cell.angle_gamma   90.00
#
_symmetry.space_group_name_H-M   'P 1'
#
loop_
_entity.id
_entity.type
_entity.pdbx_description
1 polymer ?
#
loop_
_entity_poly.entity_id
_entity_poly.type
_entity_poly.pdbx_seq_one_letter_code
_entity_poly.pdbx_strand_id
1 'polypeptide(L)'
;MGRVKRLLTNWRILILLVSILFALIVINPNPWNKGVTIRFVDRNSSASQSGMVGADPALMPMSKEKIIAINNKAVEDTDGYYAALGELRPNKTVSLKTNKASYLLTARPLVENSSVIGVEDLGITVYNAPTSNIRKGLDLEGGTRILLEPADPVSASDFDTLIEIMKQRLNVYGLSDVTVREAKDISGKRYIIIEMAGVSEEEMKGVIAKQGKFEARIGNETAFSGSEVTYVCRSAECSGIDP
;
A
#
# COMPACT_ATOMS: atom_id res chain seq x y z
N MET A 1 7.19 52.82 -0.81
CA MET A 1 5.85 52.35 -1.27
C MET A 1 5.65 52.33 -2.80
N GLY A 2 6.19 53.26 -3.59
CA GLY A 2 5.92 53.32 -5.05
C GLY A 2 6.41 52.12 -5.88
N ARG A 3 7.56 51.51 -5.53
CA ARG A 3 8.09 50.34 -6.23
C ARG A 3 7.27 49.07 -5.99
N VAL A 4 6.79 48.86 -4.76
CA VAL A 4 5.92 47.71 -4.40
C VAL A 4 4.56 47.82 -5.09
N LYS A 5 3.97 49.02 -5.13
CA LYS A 5 2.74 49.24 -5.92
C LYS A 5 2.95 48.90 -7.39
N ARG A 6 4.02 49.37 -8.04
CA ARG A 6 4.33 49.01 -9.44
C ARG A 6 4.53 47.50 -9.65
N LEU A 7 5.11 46.79 -8.69
CA LEU A 7 5.22 45.33 -8.75
C LEU A 7 3.84 44.66 -8.70
N LEU A 8 2.99 45.05 -7.75
CA LEU A 8 1.66 44.45 -7.55
C LEU A 8 0.63 44.85 -8.62
N THR A 9 0.86 45.91 -9.39
CA THR A 9 0.02 46.30 -10.54
C THR A 9 0.47 45.66 -11.86
N ASN A 10 1.67 45.07 -11.91
CA ASN A 10 2.13 44.38 -13.12
C ASN A 10 1.40 43.04 -13.26
N TRP A 11 0.63 42.89 -14.34
CA TRP A 11 -0.17 41.69 -14.60
C TRP A 11 0.66 40.40 -14.59
N ARG A 12 1.92 40.42 -15.06
CA ARG A 12 2.82 39.24 -15.02
C ARG A 12 3.13 38.80 -13.60
N ILE A 13 3.33 39.77 -12.70
CA ILE A 13 3.60 39.52 -11.28
C ILE A 13 2.31 39.06 -10.58
N LEU A 14 1.16 39.64 -10.94
CA LEU A 14 -0.12 39.22 -10.41
C LEU A 14 -0.40 37.74 -10.73
N ILE A 15 -0.20 37.31 -11.98
CA ILE A 15 -0.32 35.89 -12.35
C ILE A 15 0.62 35.03 -11.51
N LEU A 16 1.89 35.42 -11.40
CA LEU A 16 2.87 34.64 -10.63
C LEU A 16 2.41 34.48 -9.17
N LEU A 17 1.95 35.55 -8.54
CA LEU A 17 1.45 35.52 -7.16
C LEU A 17 0.21 34.62 -7.02
N VAL A 18 -0.71 34.69 -7.98
CA VAL A 18 -1.88 33.82 -8.03
C VAL A 18 -1.46 32.35 -8.20
N SER A 19 -0.51 32.05 -9.09
CA SER A 19 0.02 30.69 -9.27
C SER A 19 0.73 30.17 -8.02
N ILE A 20 1.50 31.00 -7.32
CA ILE A 20 2.13 30.62 -6.04
C ILE A 20 1.08 30.37 -4.97
N LEU A 21 0.03 31.19 -4.89
CA LEU A 21 -1.07 31.00 -3.96
C LEU A 21 -1.79 29.67 -4.21
N PHE A 22 -2.12 29.36 -5.48
CA PHE A 22 -2.70 28.07 -5.84
C PHE A 22 -1.75 26.90 -5.55
N ALA A 23 -0.45 27.06 -5.79
CA ALA A 23 0.53 26.03 -5.47
C ALA A 23 0.56 25.73 -3.96
N LEU A 24 0.50 26.75 -3.09
CA LEU A 24 0.45 26.55 -1.64
C LEU A 24 -0.83 25.82 -1.20
N ILE A 25 -1.97 26.13 -1.81
CA ILE A 25 -3.26 25.46 -1.54
C ILE A 25 -3.18 23.98 -1.95
N VAL A 26 -2.65 23.68 -3.14
CA VAL A 26 -2.56 22.31 -3.67
C VAL A 26 -1.53 21.48 -2.90
N ILE A 27 -0.34 22.03 -2.64
CA ILE A 27 0.73 21.34 -1.91
C ILE A 27 0.33 21.10 -0.46
N ASN A 28 -0.43 22.03 0.15
CA ASN A 28 -0.88 21.97 1.54
C ASN A 28 0.24 21.55 2.52
N PRO A 29 1.36 22.31 2.59
CA PRO A 29 2.51 21.92 3.39
C PRO A 29 2.20 22.02 4.89
N ASN A 30 2.39 20.92 5.62
CA ASN A 30 2.25 20.83 7.06
C ASN A 30 3.40 20.00 7.68
N PRO A 31 4.51 20.65 8.08
CA PRO A 31 5.66 19.99 8.68
C PRO A 31 5.38 19.30 10.02
N TRP A 32 4.29 19.68 10.71
CA TRP A 32 3.91 19.15 12.01
C TRP A 32 2.83 18.08 11.92
N ASN A 33 2.60 17.51 10.73
CA ASN A 33 1.61 16.46 10.54
C ASN A 33 2.07 15.14 11.18
N LYS A 34 1.68 14.92 12.44
CA LYS A 34 1.98 13.69 13.20
C LYS A 34 0.96 12.57 12.92
N GLY A 35 1.37 11.34 13.20
CA GLY A 35 0.59 10.11 13.05
C GLY A 35 1.18 9.18 12.01
N VAL A 36 0.54 8.03 11.83
CA VAL A 36 0.93 7.04 10.81
C VAL A 36 -0.20 6.85 9.81
N THR A 37 0.11 7.00 8.53
CA THR A 37 -0.86 6.81 7.45
C THR A 37 -0.98 5.35 7.10
N ILE A 38 -2.21 4.89 6.91
CA ILE A 38 -2.50 3.52 6.50
C ILE A 38 -2.13 3.39 5.02
N ARG A 39 -1.27 2.44 4.69
CA ARG A 39 -0.91 2.09 3.31
C ARG A 39 -1.91 1.07 2.77
N PHE A 40 -1.98 -0.08 3.41
CA PHE A 40 -2.96 -1.11 3.09
C PHE A 40 -3.38 -1.90 4.32
N VAL A 41 -4.47 -2.63 4.16
CA VAL A 41 -5.03 -3.53 5.15
C VAL A 41 -5.11 -4.92 4.52
N ASP A 42 -4.51 -5.91 5.17
CA ASP A 42 -4.52 -7.30 4.71
C ASP A 42 -5.94 -7.88 4.76
N ARG A 43 -6.29 -8.70 3.75
CA ARG A 43 -7.59 -9.39 3.73
C ARG A 43 -7.67 -10.38 4.88
N ASN A 44 -8.83 -10.47 5.53
CA ASN A 44 -9.10 -11.34 6.69
C ASN A 44 -8.27 -11.03 7.94
N SER A 45 -7.50 -9.94 7.96
CA SER A 45 -6.84 -9.46 9.16
C SER A 45 -7.86 -8.95 10.19
N SER A 46 -7.41 -8.74 11.43
CA SER A 46 -8.24 -8.11 12.46
C SER A 46 -8.72 -6.72 12.04
N ALA A 47 -7.89 -5.98 11.31
CA ALA A 47 -8.25 -4.66 10.79
C ALA A 47 -9.32 -4.73 9.71
N SER A 48 -9.18 -5.63 8.73
CA SER A 48 -10.19 -5.82 7.69
C SER A 48 -11.54 -6.23 8.27
N GLN A 49 -11.55 -7.08 9.31
CA GLN A 49 -12.79 -7.50 9.98
C GLN A 49 -13.49 -6.38 10.75
N SER A 50 -12.72 -5.38 11.23
CA SER A 50 -13.28 -4.18 11.86
C SER A 50 -13.85 -3.16 10.85
N GLY A 51 -13.77 -3.47 9.54
CA GLY A 51 -14.23 -2.60 8.46
C GLY A 51 -13.18 -1.58 7.99
N MET A 52 -11.92 -1.69 8.43
CA MET A 52 -10.84 -0.86 7.90
C MET A 52 -10.57 -1.23 6.45
N VAL A 53 -10.35 -0.21 5.62
CA VAL A 53 -10.00 -0.36 4.21
C VAL A 53 -8.61 0.25 3.98
N GLY A 54 -7.84 -0.35 3.07
CA GLY A 54 -6.56 0.21 2.64
C GLY A 54 -6.72 1.59 1.98
N ALA A 55 -5.63 2.35 1.89
CA ALA A 55 -5.69 3.66 1.27
C ALA A 55 -5.89 3.55 -0.25
N ASP A 56 -6.81 4.35 -0.77
CA ASP A 56 -6.99 4.51 -2.21
C ASP A 56 -5.75 5.20 -2.82
N PRO A 57 -5.08 4.58 -3.81
CA PRO A 57 -3.92 5.16 -4.50
C PRO A 57 -4.19 6.51 -5.19
N ALA A 58 -5.44 6.80 -5.56
CA ALA A 58 -5.83 8.04 -6.23
C ALA A 58 -5.87 9.22 -5.27
N LEU A 59 -6.02 8.98 -3.96
CA LEU A 59 -6.07 10.05 -2.97
C LEU A 59 -4.74 10.82 -2.89
N MET A 60 -4.84 12.11 -2.61
CA MET A 60 -3.66 12.91 -2.29
C MET A 60 -3.06 12.43 -0.96
N PRO A 61 -1.72 12.48 -0.79
CA PRO A 61 -1.06 11.97 0.41
C PRO A 61 -1.68 12.47 1.73
N MET A 62 -1.99 13.76 1.87
CA MET A 62 -2.56 14.31 3.11
C MET A 62 -4.01 13.90 3.37
N SER A 63 -4.72 13.38 2.37
CA SER A 63 -6.12 12.97 2.44
C SER A 63 -6.30 11.50 2.81
N LYS A 64 -5.21 10.74 2.83
CA LYS A 64 -5.21 9.34 3.28
C LYS A 64 -5.56 9.25 4.76
N GLU A 65 -6.14 8.11 5.14
CA GLU A 65 -6.51 7.87 6.53
C GLU A 65 -5.25 7.62 7.36
N LYS A 66 -5.18 8.26 8.54
CA LYS A 66 -4.04 8.13 9.44
C LYS A 66 -4.48 7.78 10.84
N ILE A 67 -3.72 6.89 11.46
CA ILE A 67 -3.84 6.49 12.85
C ILE A 67 -3.21 7.58 13.72
N ILE A 68 -3.95 7.99 14.75
CA ILE A 68 -3.56 9.05 15.68
C ILE A 68 -3.32 8.45 17.07
N ALA A 69 -4.03 7.38 17.43
CA ALA A 69 -3.85 6.72 18.71
C ALA A 69 -4.21 5.24 18.69
N ILE A 70 -3.54 4.46 19.55
CA ILE A 70 -3.82 3.05 19.84
C ILE A 70 -4.01 2.92 21.36
N ASN A 71 -5.14 2.36 21.81
CA ASN A 71 -5.52 2.25 23.22
C ASN A 71 -5.37 3.57 23.99
N ASN A 72 -5.80 4.67 23.39
CA ASN A 72 -5.68 6.05 23.88
C ASN A 72 -4.25 6.60 24.00
N LYS A 73 -3.22 5.82 23.66
CA LYS A 73 -1.83 6.29 23.54
C LYS A 73 -1.65 6.93 22.17
N ALA A 74 -1.19 8.18 22.14
CA ALA A 74 -0.93 8.88 20.89
C ALA A 74 0.23 8.21 20.14
N VAL A 75 0.08 8.12 18.82
CA VAL A 75 1.09 7.58 17.90
C VAL A 75 1.55 8.73 17.02
N GLU A 76 2.83 9.08 17.10
CA GLU A 76 3.39 10.21 16.34
C GLU A 76 4.08 9.77 15.04
N ASP A 77 4.68 8.57 15.04
CA ASP A 77 5.47 8.00 13.96
C ASP A 77 5.34 6.46 13.90
N THR A 78 5.98 5.84 12.91
CA THR A 78 6.00 4.38 12.70
C THR A 78 6.58 3.62 13.88
N ASP A 79 7.59 4.16 14.55
CA ASP A 79 8.25 3.50 15.66
C ASP A 79 7.31 3.44 16.87
N GLY A 80 6.61 4.55 17.16
CA GLY A 80 5.57 4.62 18.16
C GLY A 80 4.39 3.69 17.86
N TYR A 81 4.07 3.48 16.57
CA TYR A 81 3.06 2.52 16.15
C TYR A 81 3.47 1.08 16.51
N TYR A 82 4.66 0.65 16.07
CA TYR A 82 5.13 -0.72 16.34
C TYR A 82 5.41 -0.96 17.83
N ALA A 83 5.88 0.05 18.56
CA ALA A 83 6.01 -0.02 20.02
C ALA A 83 4.64 -0.24 20.70
N ALA A 84 3.58 0.44 20.23
CA ALA A 84 2.23 0.23 20.75
C ALA A 84 1.68 -1.16 20.41
N LEU A 85 2.04 -1.74 19.27
CA LEU A 85 1.69 -3.13 18.93
C LEU A 85 2.40 -4.15 19.84
N GLY A 86 3.65 -3.89 20.22
CA GLY A 86 4.40 -4.76 21.14
C GLY A 86 3.82 -4.84 22.56
N GLU A 87 3.01 -3.86 22.97
CA GLU A 87 2.32 -3.85 24.28
C GLU A 87 1.00 -4.64 24.26
N LEU A 88 0.55 -5.12 23.10
CA LEU A 88 -0.72 -5.82 22.95
C LEU A 88 -0.69 -7.21 23.60
N ARG A 89 -1.84 -7.63 24.09
CA ARG A 89 -2.05 -8.96 24.66
C ARG A 89 -3.05 -9.74 23.80
N PRO A 90 -2.85 -11.06 23.63
CA PRO A 90 -3.75 -11.87 22.82
C PRO A 90 -5.16 -11.91 23.42
N ASN A 91 -6.17 -12.03 22.55
CA ASN A 91 -7.59 -12.06 22.87
C ASN A 91 -8.11 -10.81 23.61
N LYS A 92 -7.45 -9.67 23.43
CA LYS A 92 -7.92 -8.37 23.93
C LYS A 92 -8.38 -7.48 22.79
N THR A 93 -9.32 -6.59 23.12
CA THR A 93 -9.78 -5.56 22.20
C THR A 93 -8.75 -4.44 22.15
N VAL A 94 -8.42 -4.01 20.93
CA VAL A 94 -7.54 -2.87 20.65
C VAL A 94 -8.40 -1.75 20.10
N SER A 95 -8.35 -0.58 20.75
CA SER A 95 -9.02 0.62 20.28
C SER A 95 -8.06 1.41 19.40
N LEU A 96 -8.41 1.58 18.12
CA LEU A 96 -7.60 2.27 17.15
C LEU A 96 -8.35 3.51 16.66
N LYS A 97 -7.80 4.69 16.93
CA LYS A 97 -8.40 5.97 16.55
C LYS A 97 -7.67 6.56 15.35
N THR A 98 -8.40 6.86 14.29
CA THR A 98 -7.91 7.53 13.08
C THR A 98 -8.41 8.97 13.00
N ASN A 99 -7.99 9.69 11.97
CA ASN A 99 -8.53 11.00 11.62
C ASN A 99 -9.96 10.95 11.03
N LYS A 100 -10.46 9.76 10.66
CA LYS A 100 -11.78 9.58 10.05
C LYS A 100 -12.75 8.83 10.95
N ALA A 101 -12.29 7.82 11.67
CA ALA A 101 -13.12 6.93 12.47
C ALA A 101 -12.36 6.35 13.67
N SER A 102 -13.06 5.58 14.49
CA SER A 102 -12.47 4.73 15.54
C SER A 102 -12.87 3.28 15.28
N TYR A 103 -11.92 2.37 15.36
CA TYR A 103 -12.10 0.94 15.13
C TYR A 103 -11.80 0.16 16.40
N LEU A 104 -12.54 -0.92 16.60
CA LEU A 104 -12.28 -1.90 17.66
C LEU A 104 -11.80 -3.18 16.98
N LEU A 105 -10.55 -3.53 17.22
CA LEU A 105 -9.91 -4.72 16.67
C LEU A 105 -9.75 -5.79 17.74
N THR A 106 -9.67 -7.05 17.33
CA THR A 106 -9.30 -8.15 18.24
C THR A 106 -7.84 -8.53 17.98
N ALA A 107 -6.99 -8.43 19.01
CA ALA A 107 -5.62 -8.93 18.97
C ALA A 107 -5.65 -10.46 18.95
N ARG A 108 -5.42 -11.07 17.79
CA ARG A 108 -5.42 -12.54 17.67
C ARG A 108 -4.14 -13.12 18.24
N PRO A 109 -4.19 -14.30 18.87
CA PRO A 109 -2.99 -14.97 19.34
C PRO A 109 -2.17 -15.45 18.16
N LEU A 110 -0.87 -15.14 18.18
CA LEU A 110 0.09 -15.81 17.31
C LEU A 110 0.41 -17.18 17.94
N VAL A 111 0.07 -18.26 17.24
CA VAL A 111 0.23 -19.63 17.71
C VAL A 111 1.35 -20.31 16.92
N GLU A 112 2.38 -20.76 17.62
CA GLU A 112 3.45 -21.59 17.07
C GLU A 112 3.56 -22.89 17.88
N ASN A 113 3.56 -24.04 17.21
CA ASN A 113 3.63 -25.36 17.86
C ASN A 113 2.60 -25.58 18.99
N SER A 114 1.35 -25.12 18.78
CA SER A 114 0.26 -25.16 19.78
C SER A 114 0.48 -24.32 21.05
N SER A 115 1.48 -23.43 21.05
CA SER A 115 1.76 -22.47 22.11
C SER A 115 1.51 -21.04 21.64
N VAL A 116 0.94 -20.20 22.52
CA VAL A 116 0.72 -18.77 22.22
C VAL A 116 2.02 -18.03 22.50
N ILE A 117 2.70 -17.60 21.43
CA ILE A 117 3.99 -16.91 21.50
C ILE A 117 3.84 -15.39 21.52
N GLY A 118 2.68 -14.86 21.13
CA GLY A 118 2.43 -13.42 21.10
C GLY A 118 1.10 -13.04 20.46
N VAL A 119 1.09 -11.87 19.85
CA VAL A 119 -0.04 -11.32 19.10
C VAL A 119 0.28 -11.36 17.62
N GLU A 120 -0.64 -11.88 16.83
CA GLU A 120 -0.57 -11.82 15.36
C GLU A 120 -0.67 -10.35 14.93
N ASP A 121 0.04 -9.98 13.86
CA ASP A 121 -0.09 -8.63 13.29
C ASP A 121 -1.57 -8.28 13.04
N LEU A 122 -1.94 -7.03 13.32
CA LEU A 122 -3.29 -6.52 13.05
C LEU A 122 -3.59 -6.47 11.54
N GLY A 123 -2.56 -6.67 10.70
CA GLY A 123 -2.61 -6.69 9.25
C GLY A 123 -2.86 -5.30 8.68
N ILE A 124 -2.17 -4.31 9.25
CA ILE A 124 -2.16 -2.92 8.79
C ILE A 124 -0.71 -2.54 8.51
N THR A 125 -0.42 -2.23 7.26
CA THR A 125 0.86 -1.64 6.89
C THR A 125 0.74 -0.13 6.91
N VAL A 126 1.69 0.52 7.58
CA VAL A 126 1.66 1.96 7.81
C VAL A 126 2.96 2.63 7.37
N TYR A 127 2.91 3.94 7.19
CA TYR A 127 4.09 4.78 7.00
C TYR A 127 3.89 6.13 7.70
N ASN A 128 4.96 6.90 7.89
CA ASN A 128 4.87 8.21 8.55
C ASN A 128 3.90 9.14 7.81
N ALA A 129 3.10 9.90 8.57
CA ALA A 129 2.17 10.84 7.97
C ALA A 129 2.89 11.82 7.03
N PRO A 130 2.41 12.01 5.79
CA PRO A 130 3.06 12.88 4.83
C PRO A 130 2.99 14.33 5.30
N THR A 131 3.96 15.15 4.91
CA THR A 131 3.98 16.59 5.28
C THR A 131 3.45 17.50 4.17
N SER A 132 3.07 16.95 3.01
CA SER A 132 2.46 17.68 1.89
C SER A 132 1.73 16.72 0.95
N ASN A 133 0.99 17.26 -0.02
CA ASN A 133 0.34 16.49 -1.09
C ASN A 133 1.27 16.09 -2.24
N ILE A 134 2.57 16.40 -2.16
CA ILE A 134 3.53 16.04 -3.20
C ILE A 134 3.77 14.53 -3.14
N ARG A 135 3.54 13.84 -4.28
CA ARG A 135 3.96 12.45 -4.48
C ARG A 135 5.44 12.43 -4.81
N LYS A 136 6.22 11.77 -3.99
CA LYS A 136 7.68 11.68 -4.16
C LYS A 136 7.99 10.38 -4.89
N GLY A 137 8.92 10.44 -5.84
CA GLY A 137 9.47 9.25 -6.46
C GLY A 137 10.51 8.57 -5.57
N LEU A 138 10.98 7.40 -6.02
CA LEU A 138 12.03 6.61 -5.36
C LEU A 138 13.27 7.45 -5.01
N ASP A 139 13.68 8.37 -5.89
CA ASP A 139 14.88 9.21 -5.70
C ASP A 139 14.74 10.21 -4.54
N LEU A 140 13.51 10.61 -4.19
CA LEU A 140 13.23 11.63 -3.18
C LEU A 140 12.70 11.04 -1.87
N GLU A 141 11.91 9.98 -1.94
CA GLU A 141 11.36 9.28 -0.78
C GLU A 141 12.30 8.17 -0.28
N GLY A 142 13.23 7.72 -1.12
CA GLY A 142 13.88 6.44 -0.95
C GLY A 142 12.90 5.30 -1.23
N GLY A 143 13.37 4.06 -1.03
CA GLY A 143 12.56 2.87 -1.25
C GLY A 143 13.41 1.73 -1.77
N THR A 144 12.78 0.78 -2.45
CA THR A 144 13.44 -0.44 -2.89
C THR A 144 13.28 -0.62 -4.39
N ARG A 145 14.35 -1.13 -5.02
CA ARG A 145 14.36 -1.56 -6.41
C ARG A 145 14.81 -3.01 -6.47
N ILE A 146 13.97 -3.88 -7.02
CA ILE A 146 14.26 -5.31 -7.16
C ILE A 146 14.30 -5.68 -8.63
N LEU A 147 15.24 -6.56 -8.95
CA LEU A 147 15.33 -7.25 -10.24
C LEU A 147 14.89 -8.70 -10.03
N LEU A 148 13.85 -9.12 -10.73
CA LEU A 148 13.34 -10.48 -10.68
C LEU A 148 13.63 -11.21 -11.99
N GLU A 149 13.95 -12.47 -11.85
CA GLU A 149 14.15 -13.41 -12.94
C GLU A 149 13.09 -14.51 -12.85
N PRO A 150 12.43 -14.87 -13.96
CA PRO A 150 11.58 -16.07 -13.99
C PRO A 150 12.38 -17.33 -13.67
N ALA A 151 11.83 -18.21 -12.84
CA ALA A 151 12.48 -19.49 -12.50
C ALA A 151 12.60 -20.41 -13.73
N ASP A 152 11.59 -20.40 -14.60
CA ASP A 152 11.52 -21.19 -15.82
C ASP A 152 11.50 -20.27 -17.07
N PRO A 153 11.96 -20.74 -18.24
CA PRO A 153 11.82 -20.00 -19.49
C PRO A 153 10.36 -19.71 -19.82
N VAL A 154 10.03 -18.43 -20.00
CA VAL A 154 8.66 -17.97 -20.29
C VAL A 154 8.57 -17.46 -21.73
N SER A 155 7.45 -17.71 -22.40
CA SER A 155 7.17 -17.17 -23.75
C SER A 155 7.02 -15.64 -23.73
N ALA A 156 7.02 -14.99 -24.91
CA ALA A 156 6.89 -13.54 -24.99
C ALA A 156 5.55 -13.05 -24.38
N SER A 157 4.44 -13.66 -24.80
CA SER A 157 3.09 -13.33 -24.36
C SER A 157 2.85 -13.62 -22.88
N ASP A 158 3.41 -14.71 -22.38
CA ASP A 158 3.23 -15.09 -20.96
C ASP A 158 4.01 -14.16 -20.04
N PHE A 159 5.14 -13.62 -20.52
CA PHE A 159 5.93 -12.65 -19.77
C PHE A 159 5.21 -11.30 -19.65
N ASP A 160 4.58 -10.83 -20.73
CA ASP A 160 3.75 -9.61 -20.69
C ASP A 160 2.56 -9.80 -19.75
N THR A 161 1.92 -10.96 -19.81
CA THR A 161 0.83 -11.35 -18.90
C THR A 161 1.32 -11.36 -17.44
N LEU A 162 2.52 -11.88 -17.21
CA LEU A 162 3.12 -11.92 -15.88
C LEU A 162 3.38 -10.49 -15.36
N ILE A 163 3.91 -9.58 -16.19
CA ILE A 163 4.06 -8.17 -15.82
C ILE A 163 2.70 -7.53 -15.48
N GLU A 164 1.66 -7.79 -16.27
CA GLU A 164 0.32 -7.27 -16.03
C GLU A 164 -0.25 -7.75 -14.69
N ILE A 165 -0.13 -9.06 -14.41
CA ILE A 165 -0.54 -9.64 -13.13
C ILE A 165 0.25 -8.99 -11.98
N MET A 166 1.57 -8.83 -12.11
CA MET A 166 2.36 -8.17 -11.07
C MET A 166 1.92 -6.73 -10.82
N LYS A 167 1.64 -5.95 -11.88
CA LYS A 167 1.09 -4.59 -11.77
C LYS A 167 -0.24 -4.59 -11.02
N GLN A 168 -1.18 -5.44 -11.41
CA GLN A 168 -2.48 -5.55 -10.76
C GLN A 168 -2.33 -5.90 -9.28
N ARG A 169 -1.49 -6.89 -8.96
CA ARG A 169 -1.26 -7.33 -7.58
C ARG A 169 -0.66 -6.22 -6.72
N LEU A 170 0.37 -5.53 -7.23
CA LEU A 170 1.03 -4.45 -6.49
C LEU A 170 0.09 -3.25 -6.30
N ASN A 171 -0.76 -2.93 -7.28
CA ASN A 171 -1.77 -1.88 -7.13
C ASN A 171 -2.80 -2.18 -6.03
N VAL A 172 -3.19 -3.44 -5.83
CA VAL A 172 -4.14 -3.85 -4.77
C VAL A 172 -3.59 -3.58 -3.37
N TYR A 173 -2.26 -3.57 -3.19
CA TYR A 173 -1.64 -3.23 -1.91
C TYR A 173 -1.59 -1.71 -1.64
N GLY A 174 -2.42 -0.91 -2.32
CA GLY A 174 -2.50 0.53 -2.08
C GLY A 174 -1.22 1.29 -2.47
N LEU A 175 -0.38 0.66 -3.28
CA LEU A 175 0.94 1.15 -3.64
C LEU A 175 0.80 2.10 -4.85
N SER A 176 0.63 3.38 -4.54
CA SER A 176 0.43 4.45 -5.53
C SER A 176 1.58 4.59 -6.54
N ASP A 177 2.79 4.17 -6.16
CA ASP A 177 4.04 4.52 -6.86
C ASP A 177 4.88 3.26 -7.15
N VAL A 178 4.24 2.17 -7.57
CA VAL A 178 4.93 0.99 -8.10
C VAL A 178 5.20 1.18 -9.58
N THR A 179 6.46 1.08 -9.95
CA THR A 179 6.88 1.00 -11.35
C THR A 179 7.29 -0.43 -11.66
N VAL A 180 6.57 -1.10 -12.57
CA VAL A 180 6.92 -2.45 -13.07
C VAL A 180 7.33 -2.36 -14.53
N ARG A 181 8.57 -2.72 -14.84
CA ARG A 181 9.16 -2.60 -16.18
C ARG A 181 9.90 -3.87 -16.59
N GLU A 182 9.88 -4.19 -17.88
CA GLU A 182 10.77 -5.19 -18.47
C GLU A 182 12.19 -4.62 -18.60
N ALA A 183 13.18 -5.46 -18.35
CA ALA A 183 14.58 -5.24 -18.70
C ALA A 183 15.15 -6.46 -19.41
N LYS A 184 16.15 -6.24 -20.28
CA LYS A 184 16.87 -7.29 -21.00
C LYS A 184 18.35 -7.14 -20.73
N ASP A 185 19.04 -8.24 -20.49
CA ASP A 185 20.51 -8.22 -20.50
C ASP A 185 21.06 -8.26 -21.94
N ILE A 186 22.38 -8.19 -22.03
CA ILE A 186 23.12 -8.32 -23.30
C ILE A 186 22.98 -9.70 -23.95
N SER A 187 22.59 -10.72 -23.16
CA SER A 187 22.37 -12.10 -23.60
C SER A 187 20.94 -12.32 -24.12
N GLY A 188 20.07 -11.31 -24.04
CA GLY A 188 18.65 -11.39 -24.41
C GLY A 188 17.75 -12.00 -23.33
N LYS A 189 18.28 -12.29 -22.14
CA LYS A 189 17.54 -12.77 -20.97
C LYS A 189 16.69 -11.65 -20.39
N ARG A 190 15.44 -11.99 -20.08
CA ARG A 190 14.42 -11.03 -19.64
C ARG A 190 14.28 -11.01 -18.13
N TYR A 191 14.14 -9.80 -17.61
CA TYR A 191 14.01 -9.50 -16.19
C TYR A 191 12.85 -8.54 -15.96
N ILE A 192 12.37 -8.54 -14.73
CA ILE A 192 11.32 -7.62 -14.28
C ILE A 192 11.94 -6.71 -13.24
N ILE A 193 11.92 -5.42 -13.50
CA ILE A 193 12.33 -4.39 -12.57
C ILE A 193 11.08 -3.89 -11.86
N ILE A 194 11.10 -3.94 -10.54
CA ILE A 194 10.06 -3.39 -9.67
C ILE A 194 10.70 -2.32 -8.80
N GLU A 195 10.14 -1.11 -8.87
CA GLU A 195 10.57 0.05 -8.09
C GLU A 195 9.39 0.49 -7.24
N MET A 196 9.60 0.66 -5.93
CA MET A 196 8.58 1.16 -5.02
C MET A 196 9.17 2.20 -4.07
N ALA A 197 8.58 3.38 -4.10
CA ALA A 197 8.93 4.48 -3.19
C ALA A 197 8.44 4.20 -1.76
N GLY A 198 9.26 4.54 -0.76
CA GLY A 198 8.90 4.49 0.66
C GLY A 198 8.61 3.09 1.22
N VAL A 199 9.05 2.01 0.55
CA VAL A 199 8.85 0.61 0.97
C VAL A 199 10.21 -0.05 1.17
N SER A 200 10.36 -0.79 2.28
CA SER A 200 11.59 -1.54 2.58
C SER A 200 11.68 -2.84 1.79
N GLU A 201 12.88 -3.44 1.74
CA GLU A 201 13.08 -4.72 1.04
C GLU A 201 12.25 -5.85 1.65
N GLU A 202 12.17 -5.91 2.98
CA GLU A 202 11.43 -6.95 3.70
C GLU A 202 9.92 -6.86 3.43
N GLU A 203 9.37 -5.64 3.49
CA GLU A 203 7.98 -5.38 3.14
C GLU A 203 7.71 -5.75 1.67
N MET A 204 8.60 -5.35 0.77
CA MET A 204 8.47 -5.66 -0.66
C MET A 204 8.54 -7.17 -0.93
N LYS A 205 9.46 -7.90 -0.29
CA LYS A 205 9.51 -9.36 -0.36
C LYS A 205 8.21 -9.98 0.16
N GLY A 206 7.68 -9.50 1.29
CA GLY A 206 6.40 -9.96 1.83
C GLY A 206 5.21 -9.76 0.87
N VAL A 207 5.26 -8.73 0.02
CA VAL A 207 4.22 -8.46 -0.99
C VAL A 207 4.42 -9.30 -2.25
N ILE A 208 5.64 -9.37 -2.77
CA ILE A 208 5.97 -10.05 -4.05
C ILE A 208 6.01 -11.57 -3.89
N ALA A 209 6.57 -12.07 -2.78
CA ALA A 209 6.80 -13.49 -2.57
C ALA A 209 5.53 -14.26 -2.16
N LYS A 210 4.47 -13.56 -1.73
CA LYS A 210 3.16 -14.20 -1.52
C LYS A 210 2.71 -14.77 -2.86
N GLN A 211 2.69 -16.09 -3.02
CA GLN A 211 2.03 -16.74 -4.14
C GLN A 211 0.54 -16.86 -3.83
N GLY A 212 -0.30 -16.55 -4.82
CA GLY A 212 -1.74 -16.77 -4.68
C GLY A 212 -2.01 -18.27 -4.76
N LYS A 213 -2.25 -18.93 -3.62
CA LYS A 213 -2.70 -20.32 -3.58
C LYS A 213 -4.22 -20.33 -3.66
N PHE A 214 -4.76 -20.87 -4.74
CA PHE A 214 -6.19 -21.12 -4.86
C PHE A 214 -6.49 -22.55 -4.40
N GLU A 215 -7.42 -22.70 -3.46
CA GLU A 215 -7.96 -23.98 -3.02
C GLU A 215 -9.47 -23.86 -2.82
N ALA A 216 -10.24 -24.71 -3.48
CA ALA A 216 -11.66 -24.92 -3.22
C ALA A 216 -11.82 -26.14 -2.32
N ARG A 217 -12.52 -26.01 -1.19
CA ARG A 217 -12.72 -27.11 -0.23
C ARG A 217 -14.19 -27.48 -0.11
N ILE A 218 -14.49 -28.78 -0.02
CA ILE A 218 -15.81 -29.31 0.33
C ILE A 218 -15.68 -29.99 1.69
N GLY A 219 -16.27 -29.39 2.72
CA GLY A 219 -16.00 -29.79 4.10
C GLY A 219 -14.52 -29.59 4.43
N ASN A 220 -13.86 -30.67 4.89
CA ASN A 220 -12.43 -30.64 5.23
C ASN A 220 -11.51 -31.06 4.07
N GLU A 221 -12.05 -31.51 2.94
CA GLU A 221 -11.26 -31.98 1.80
C GLU A 221 -11.10 -30.89 0.75
N THR A 222 -9.91 -30.80 0.15
CA THR A 222 -9.66 -29.89 -0.98
C THR A 222 -10.19 -30.54 -2.25
N ALA A 223 -11.22 -29.94 -2.84
CA ALA A 223 -11.88 -30.40 -4.05
C ALA A 223 -11.12 -29.99 -5.31
N PHE A 224 -10.58 -28.76 -5.35
CA PHE A 224 -9.75 -28.28 -6.45
C PHE A 224 -8.65 -27.35 -5.96
N SER A 225 -7.51 -27.37 -6.63
CA SER A 225 -6.38 -26.50 -6.43
C SER A 225 -6.13 -25.61 -7.66
N GLY A 226 -5.40 -24.52 -7.49
CA GLY A 226 -5.08 -23.58 -8.58
C GLY A 226 -4.38 -24.24 -9.78
N SER A 227 -3.63 -25.34 -9.57
CA SER A 227 -3.00 -26.13 -10.62
C SER A 227 -3.98 -26.95 -11.47
N GLU A 228 -5.18 -27.19 -10.98
CA GLU A 228 -6.24 -27.93 -11.69
C GLU A 228 -7.20 -26.99 -12.43
N VAL A 229 -7.00 -25.68 -12.30
CA VAL A 229 -7.76 -24.67 -13.05
C VAL A 229 -7.24 -24.64 -14.48
N THR A 230 -7.99 -25.25 -15.39
CA THR A 230 -7.65 -25.30 -16.83
C THR A 230 -7.96 -23.98 -17.54
N TYR A 231 -8.93 -23.21 -17.04
CA TYR A 231 -9.37 -21.96 -17.66
C TYR A 231 -9.98 -21.01 -16.63
N VAL A 232 -9.61 -19.74 -16.71
CA VAL A 232 -10.24 -18.64 -15.97
C VAL A 232 -10.86 -17.71 -16.99
N CYS A 233 -12.18 -17.61 -16.99
CA CYS A 233 -12.89 -16.65 -17.84
C CYS A 233 -12.61 -15.22 -17.38
N ARG A 234 -12.21 -14.35 -18.31
CA ARG A 234 -11.78 -12.96 -18.02
C ARG A 234 -12.69 -11.88 -18.60
N SER A 235 -13.72 -12.25 -19.36
CA SER A 235 -14.68 -11.32 -19.98
C SER A 235 -16.11 -11.83 -19.81
N ALA A 236 -17.11 -10.95 -19.97
CA ALA A 236 -18.51 -11.36 -19.87
C ALA A 236 -18.89 -12.44 -20.90
N GLU A 237 -18.28 -12.40 -22.08
CA GLU A 237 -18.58 -13.30 -23.21
C GLU A 237 -18.28 -14.78 -22.92
N CYS A 238 -17.31 -15.09 -22.06
CA CYS A 238 -16.96 -16.48 -21.70
C CYS A 238 -17.61 -16.95 -20.39
N SER A 239 -18.38 -16.08 -19.72
CA SER A 239 -18.92 -16.36 -18.39
C SER A 239 -20.15 -17.27 -18.40
N GLY A 240 -20.68 -17.57 -19.59
CA GLY A 240 -21.90 -18.36 -19.77
C GLY A 240 -23.15 -17.68 -19.19
N ILE A 241 -23.05 -16.42 -18.77
CA ILE A 241 -24.17 -15.59 -18.36
C ILE A 241 -24.61 -14.77 -19.58
N ASP A 242 -25.33 -15.42 -20.48
CA ASP A 242 -26.30 -14.76 -21.36
C ASP A 242 -27.69 -15.04 -20.74
N PRO A 243 -28.60 -14.05 -20.64
CA PRO A 243 -29.88 -14.17 -19.95
C PRO A 243 -30.84 -15.22 -20.55
#